data_AF-A0A920ABW0-F1
#
_entry.id   AF-A0A920ABW0-F1
#
_cell.length_a   1.000
_cell.length_b   1.000
_cell.length_c   1.000
_cell.angle_alpha   90.00
_cell.angle_beta   90.00
_cell.angle_gamma   90.00
#
_symmetry.space_group_name_H-M   'P 1'
#
loop_
_entity.id
_entity.type
_entity.pdbx_description
1 polymer ?
#
loop_
_entity_poly.entity_id
_entity_poly.type
_entity_poly.pdbx_seq_one_letter_code
_entity_poly.pdbx_strand_id
1 'polypeptide(L)'
;MVQLSEEKYHVRNIPTEPMQTKARILKVERDVPVDVIYKAFHMCARTHEDFFATDLISDILSRGHSSRLNHSLVKEQKLFTNIDAFVGSSIDNGLFYFAGKLAPNITMQEAERGD
;
A
#
# COMPACT_ATOMS: atom_id res chain seq x y z
N MET A 1 3.64 -14.13 -46.48
CA MET A 1 3.87 -12.91 -45.69
C MET A 1 2.51 -12.42 -45.22
N VAL A 2 2.23 -12.48 -43.93
CA VAL A 2 0.97 -11.98 -43.36
C VAL A 2 1.17 -10.51 -43.03
N GLN A 3 0.39 -9.64 -43.68
CA GLN A 3 0.29 -8.21 -43.36
C GLN A 3 -0.23 -8.06 -41.93
N LEU A 4 0.64 -7.62 -41.02
CA LEU A 4 0.25 -7.10 -39.72
C LEU A 4 -0.38 -5.73 -39.95
N SER A 5 -1.68 -5.61 -39.65
CA SER A 5 -2.37 -4.32 -39.60
C SER A 5 -1.69 -3.42 -38.57
N GLU A 6 -1.36 -2.19 -38.96
CA GLU A 6 -0.89 -1.16 -38.04
C GLU A 6 -2.00 -0.83 -37.03
N GLU A 7 -2.01 -1.51 -35.88
CA GLU A 7 -2.81 -1.07 -34.73
C GLU A 7 -2.28 0.30 -34.29
N LYS A 8 -3.11 1.34 -34.48
CA LYS A 8 -2.86 2.67 -33.95
C LYS A 8 -2.92 2.62 -32.43
N TYR A 9 -1.78 2.44 -31.79
CA TYR A 9 -1.66 2.61 -30.34
C TYR A 9 -1.94 4.07 -29.98
N HIS A 10 -2.94 4.31 -29.13
CA HIS A 10 -3.19 5.64 -28.58
C HIS A 10 -2.04 6.05 -27.67
N VAL A 11 -1.37 7.16 -27.98
CA VAL A 11 -0.36 7.75 -27.10
C VAL A 11 -1.05 8.20 -25.82
N ARG A 12 -0.61 7.64 -24.69
CA ARG A 12 -1.18 7.93 -23.38
C ARG A 12 -0.85 9.37 -22.96
N ASN A 13 -1.82 10.27 -23.11
CA ASN A 13 -1.68 11.69 -22.78
C ASN A 13 -2.56 12.06 -21.58
N ILE A 14 -2.17 11.60 -20.40
CA ILE A 14 -2.84 11.90 -19.13
C ILE A 14 -1.89 12.77 -18.31
N PRO A 15 -2.34 13.88 -17.70
CA PRO A 15 -1.48 14.70 -16.85
C PRO A 15 -0.98 13.87 -15.66
N THR A 16 0.31 14.01 -15.35
CA THR A 16 0.90 13.43 -14.14
C THR A 16 0.27 14.06 -12.90
N GLU A 17 0.03 13.25 -11.85
CA GLU A 17 -0.45 13.79 -10.59
C GLU A 17 0.58 14.80 -10.02
N PRO A 18 0.14 15.98 -9.57
CA PRO A 18 1.03 16.92 -8.89
C PRO A 18 1.61 16.33 -7.62
N MET A 19 2.82 16.79 -7.24
CA MET A 19 3.45 16.38 -5.98
C MET A 19 2.52 16.66 -4.79
N GLN A 20 2.25 15.62 -4.01
CA GLN A 20 1.45 15.73 -2.79
C GLN A 20 2.26 16.41 -1.68
N THR A 21 1.78 17.53 -1.16
CA THR A 21 2.48 18.30 -0.11
C THR A 21 1.91 18.07 1.31
N LYS A 22 0.77 17.39 1.42
CA LYS A 22 0.07 17.13 2.69
C LYS A 22 -0.62 15.77 2.67
N ALA A 23 -0.76 15.13 3.82
CA ALA A 23 -1.55 13.91 3.96
C ALA A 23 -3.01 14.14 3.57
N ARG A 24 -3.62 13.15 2.92
CA ARG A 24 -5.05 13.11 2.61
C ARG A 24 -5.66 11.97 3.43
N ILE A 25 -6.78 12.24 4.10
CA ILE A 25 -7.43 11.27 5.00
C ILE A 25 -8.88 11.14 4.56
N LEU A 26 -9.34 9.90 4.42
CA LEU A 26 -10.74 9.56 4.20
C LEU A 26 -11.19 8.62 5.32
N LYS A 27 -12.23 9.02 6.06
CA LYS A 27 -12.88 8.20 7.08
C LYS A 27 -14.26 7.79 6.60
N VAL A 28 -14.60 6.51 6.74
CA VAL A 28 -15.89 5.96 6.35
C VAL A 28 -16.39 5.04 7.45
N GLU A 29 -17.70 5.04 7.66
CA GLU A 29 -18.39 4.17 8.61
C GLU A 29 -19.32 3.23 7.83
N ARG A 30 -19.24 1.94 8.11
CA ARG A 30 -20.01 0.88 7.45
C ARG A 30 -20.25 -0.27 8.43
N ASP A 31 -21.26 -1.08 8.14
CA ASP A 31 -21.51 -2.33 8.85
C ASP A 31 -20.46 -3.38 8.45
N VAL A 32 -19.39 -3.49 9.23
CA VAL A 32 -18.25 -4.39 9.02
C VAL A 32 -17.88 -5.11 10.31
N PRO A 33 -17.33 -6.34 10.23
CA PRO A 33 -17.01 -7.12 11.43
C PRO A 33 -15.77 -6.63 12.18
N VAL A 34 -14.86 -5.90 11.51
CA VAL A 34 -13.58 -5.44 12.06
C VAL A 34 -13.19 -4.11 11.42
N ASP A 35 -12.67 -3.19 12.23
CA ASP A 35 -12.09 -1.93 11.78
C ASP A 35 -10.78 -2.14 11.03
N VAL A 36 -10.60 -1.40 9.94
CA VAL A 36 -9.40 -1.50 9.09
C VAL A 36 -8.83 -0.12 8.81
N ILE A 37 -7.51 0.01 8.93
CA ILE A 37 -6.75 1.18 8.51
C ILE A 37 -5.92 0.87 7.26
N TYR A 38 -5.87 1.84 6.35
CA TYR A 38 -5.01 1.83 5.18
C TYR A 38 -4.14 3.08 5.17
N LYS A 39 -2.83 2.92 5.03
CA LYS A 39 -1.89 4.00 4.71
C LYS A 39 -1.29 3.71 3.34
N ALA A 40 -1.23 4.71 2.46
CA ALA A 40 -0.68 4.57 1.12
C ALA A 40 0.33 5.68 0.84
N PHE A 41 1.46 5.30 0.24
CA PHE A 41 2.56 6.19 -0.10
C PHE A 41 2.89 6.04 -1.58
N HIS A 42 3.26 7.14 -2.25
CA HIS A 42 3.74 7.06 -3.63
C HIS A 42 4.99 6.20 -3.74
N MET A 43 5.03 5.37 -4.78
CA MET A 43 6.21 4.60 -5.17
C MET A 43 6.44 4.70 -6.68
N CYS A 44 7.59 4.21 -7.12
CA CYS A 44 7.95 4.20 -8.52
C CYS A 44 7.04 3.25 -9.34
N ALA A 45 7.07 3.42 -10.66
CA ALA A 45 6.43 2.51 -11.61
C ALA A 45 7.07 1.13 -11.60
N ARG A 46 6.34 0.10 -12.02
CA ARG A 46 6.88 -1.26 -12.15
C ARG A 46 8.09 -1.38 -13.08
N THR A 47 8.21 -0.48 -14.05
CA THR A 47 9.32 -0.44 -15.00
C THR A 47 10.55 0.29 -14.47
N HIS A 48 10.46 0.92 -13.29
CA HIS A 48 11.57 1.62 -12.66
C HIS A 48 12.53 0.63 -11.99
N GLU A 49 13.83 0.93 -11.97
CA GLU A 49 14.85 0.05 -11.39
C GLU A 49 14.64 -0.22 -9.89
N ASP A 50 14.20 0.80 -9.15
CA ASP A 50 13.89 0.71 -7.71
C ASP A 50 12.66 -0.14 -7.38
N PHE A 51 11.87 -0.58 -8.37
CA PHE A 51 10.64 -1.33 -8.11
C PHE A 51 10.91 -2.57 -7.24
N PHE A 52 11.93 -3.35 -7.59
CA PHE A 52 12.30 -4.55 -6.83
C PHE A 52 12.84 -4.23 -5.44
N ALA A 53 13.49 -3.08 -5.26
CA ALA A 53 13.91 -2.63 -3.93
C ALA A 53 12.67 -2.32 -3.06
N THR A 54 11.67 -1.63 -3.61
CA THR A 54 10.42 -1.35 -2.89
C THR A 54 9.61 -2.60 -2.58
N ASP A 55 9.55 -3.56 -3.50
CA ASP A 55 8.89 -4.86 -3.30
C ASP A 55 9.57 -5.65 -2.17
N LEU A 56 10.92 -5.71 -2.18
CA LEU A 56 11.69 -6.36 -1.12
C LEU A 56 11.50 -5.68 0.25
N ILE A 57 11.35 -4.36 0.29
CA ILE A 57 11.02 -3.65 1.53
C ILE A 57 9.66 -4.12 2.07
N SER A 58 8.66 -4.31 1.20
CA SER A 58 7.35 -4.82 1.62
C SER A 58 7.47 -6.20 2.28
N ASP A 59 8.31 -7.07 1.70
CA ASP A 59 8.56 -8.40 2.26
C ASP A 59 9.19 -8.35 3.65
N ILE A 60 10.21 -7.50 3.84
CA ILE A 60 10.87 -7.35 5.14
C ILE A 60 9.88 -6.84 6.20
N LEU A 61 8.96 -5.98 5.79
CA LEU A 61 8.00 -5.34 6.69
C LEU A 61 6.86 -6.29 7.08
N SER A 62 6.30 -7.07 6.15
CA SER A 62 5.07 -7.82 6.38
C SER A 62 5.20 -9.34 6.29
N ARG A 63 6.18 -9.89 5.56
CA ARG A 63 6.21 -11.34 5.24
C ARG A 63 6.55 -12.19 6.46
N GLY A 64 5.53 -12.89 6.99
CA GLY A 64 5.65 -13.89 8.05
C GLY A 64 5.60 -13.32 9.47
N HIS A 65 5.60 -14.21 10.47
CA HIS A 65 5.43 -13.83 11.88
C HIS A 65 6.64 -13.13 12.51
N SER A 66 7.80 -13.18 11.87
CA SER A 66 9.03 -12.49 12.29
C SER A 66 9.24 -11.16 11.57
N SER A 67 8.31 -10.76 10.71
CA SER A 67 8.38 -9.47 10.02
C SER A 67 8.32 -8.31 11.01
N ARG A 68 8.86 -7.16 10.61
CA ARG A 68 8.96 -6.00 11.51
C ARG A 68 7.58 -5.54 12.01
N LEU A 69 6.59 -5.49 11.12
CA LEU A 69 5.25 -5.06 11.47
C LEU A 69 4.55 -6.08 12.37
N ASN A 70 4.69 -7.39 12.10
CA ASN A 70 4.08 -8.41 12.95
C ASN A 70 4.71 -8.42 14.34
N HIS A 71 6.03 -8.30 14.42
CA HIS A 71 6.73 -8.23 15.70
C HIS A 71 6.27 -7.02 16.53
N SER A 72 6.39 -5.82 15.99
CA SER A 72 6.11 -4.61 16.77
C SER A 72 4.61 -4.37 16.98
N LEU A 73 3.82 -4.38 15.90
CA LEU A 73 2.46 -3.86 15.95
C LEU A 73 1.40 -4.92 16.30
N VAL A 74 1.71 -6.21 16.10
CA VAL A 74 0.82 -7.33 16.49
C VAL A 74 1.25 -7.93 17.82
N LYS A 75 2.53 -8.27 18.00
CA LYS A 75 2.98 -8.99 19.21
C LYS A 75 3.28 -8.07 20.40
N GLU A 76 4.10 -7.04 20.19
CA GLU A 76 4.52 -6.14 21.28
C GLU A 76 3.40 -5.16 21.66
N GLN A 77 2.92 -4.39 20.69
CA GLN A 77 1.95 -3.31 20.93
C GLN A 77 0.50 -3.77 20.89
N LYS A 78 0.20 -4.93 20.28
CA LYS A 78 -1.15 -5.52 20.17
C LYS A 78 -2.21 -4.58 19.58
N LEU A 79 -1.79 -3.71 18.67
CA LEU A 79 -2.67 -2.75 17.99
C LEU A 79 -3.52 -3.43 16.91
N PHE A 80 -2.98 -4.48 16.28
CA PHE A 80 -3.61 -5.16 15.16
C PHE A 80 -3.71 -6.67 15.41
N THR A 81 -4.76 -7.28 14.87
CA THR A 81 -4.88 -8.74 14.74
C THR A 81 -4.13 -9.26 13.51
N ASN A 82 -4.01 -8.41 12.48
CA ASN A 82 -3.24 -8.67 11.27
C ASN A 82 -2.78 -7.33 10.69
N ILE A 83 -1.55 -7.30 10.18
CA ILE A 83 -1.00 -6.16 9.45
C ILE A 83 -0.17 -6.64 8.26
N ASP A 84 -0.30 -5.94 7.14
CA ASP A 84 0.37 -6.25 5.88
C ASP A 84 0.92 -4.99 5.22
N ALA A 85 1.90 -5.17 4.35
CA ALA A 85 2.51 -4.16 3.50
C ALA A 85 2.73 -4.75 2.11
N PHE A 86 2.35 -4.02 1.07
CA PHE A 86 2.42 -4.50 -0.31
C PHE A 86 2.50 -3.36 -1.33
N VAL A 87 2.97 -3.67 -2.53
CA VAL A 87 3.18 -2.70 -3.62
C VAL A 87 2.15 -2.82 -4.74
N GLY A 88 1.77 -1.69 -5.31
CA GLY A 88 0.99 -1.63 -6.55
C GLY A 88 1.88 -1.84 -7.77
N SER A 89 1.67 -2.93 -8.51
CA SER A 89 2.42 -3.26 -9.74
C SER A 89 1.90 -2.55 -10.99
N SER A 90 1.72 -1.23 -10.93
CA SER A 90 1.21 -0.42 -12.06
C SER A 90 2.31 -0.09 -13.07
N ILE A 91 1.92 0.13 -14.34
CA ILE A 91 2.80 0.70 -15.37
C ILE A 91 3.12 2.16 -15.05
N ASP A 92 2.21 2.89 -14.41
CA ASP A 92 2.50 4.21 -13.86
C ASP A 92 3.07 4.09 -12.46
N ASN A 93 3.52 5.23 -11.91
CA ASN A 93 3.88 5.34 -10.51
C ASN A 93 2.78 4.74 -9.62
N GLY A 94 3.20 3.76 -8.82
CA GLY A 94 2.31 2.98 -7.99
C GLY A 94 2.13 3.58 -6.60
N LEU A 95 1.51 2.77 -5.74
CA LEU A 95 1.41 3.04 -4.32
C LEU A 95 1.98 1.88 -3.51
N PHE A 96 2.70 2.21 -2.44
CA PHE A 96 3.09 1.29 -1.39
C PHE A 96 2.03 1.38 -0.28
N TYR A 97 1.44 0.24 0.07
CA TYR A 97 0.33 0.18 1.01
C TYR A 97 0.76 -0.45 2.33
N PHE A 98 0.15 0.02 3.40
CA PHE A 98 0.04 -0.66 4.68
C PHE A 98 -1.44 -0.87 4.97
N ALA A 99 -1.81 -2.09 5.37
CA ALA A 99 -3.19 -2.44 5.70
C ALA A 99 -3.21 -3.19 7.04
N GLY A 100 -3.97 -2.67 8.01
CA GLY A 100 -4.05 -3.23 9.35
C GLY A 100 -5.48 -3.48 9.78
N LYS A 101 -5.78 -4.69 10.25
CA LYS A 101 -7.04 -5.02 10.95
C LYS A 101 -6.85 -4.77 12.43
N LEU A 102 -7.60 -3.83 12.98
CA LEU A 102 -7.45 -3.42 14.37
C LEU A 102 -7.78 -4.59 15.32
N ALA A 103 -7.11 -4.60 16.47
CA ALA A 103 -7.48 -5.50 17.55
C ALA A 103 -8.75 -5.00 18.28
N PRO A 104 -9.49 -5.88 18.97
CA PRO A 104 -10.68 -5.47 19.72
C PRO A 104 -10.37 -4.34 20.71
N ASN A 105 -11.25 -3.35 20.78
CA ASN A 105 -11.14 -2.16 21.65
C ASN A 105 -10.00 -1.19 21.32
N ILE A 106 -9.32 -1.34 20.19
CA ILE A 106 -8.36 -0.34 19.69
C ILE A 106 -9.10 0.68 18.83
N THR A 107 -8.88 1.96 19.10
CA THR A 107 -9.44 3.06 18.30
C THR A 107 -8.63 3.32 17.04
N MET A 108 -9.26 3.93 16.03
CA MET A 108 -8.56 4.36 14.80
C MET A 108 -7.39 5.30 15.11
N GLN A 109 -7.52 6.20 16.10
CA GLN A 109 -6.47 7.12 16.49
C GLN A 109 -5.27 6.41 17.13
N GLU A 110 -5.50 5.38 17.94
CA GLU A 110 -4.42 4.57 18.52
C GLU A 110 -3.69 3.77 17.44
N ALA A 111 -4.44 3.16 16.51
CA ALA A 111 -3.87 2.44 15.38
C ALA A 111 -3.05 3.35 14.44
N GLU A 112 -3.46 4.61 14.25
CA GLU A 112 -2.75 5.57 13.40
C GLU A 112 -1.40 6.02 13.99
N ARG A 113 -1.27 6.04 15.33
CA ARG A 113 -0.07 6.49 16.07
C ARG A 113 1.01 5.41 16.24
N GLY A 114 0.70 4.15 15.92
CA GLY A 114 1.69 3.07 15.93
C GLY A 114 2.67 3.23 14.78
N ASP A 115 3.66 4.11 14.97
CA ASP A 115 4.86 4.23 14.13
C ASP A 115 6.02 3.41 14.72
#